data_AF-A0A256ZET0-F1
#
_entry.id   AF-A0A256ZET0-F1
#
_cell.length_a   1.000
_cell.length_b   1.000
_cell.length_c   1.000
_cell.angle_alpha   90.00
_cell.angle_beta   90.00
_cell.angle_gamma   90.00
#
_symmetry.space_group_name_H-M   'P 1'
#
loop_
_entity.id
_entity.type
_entity.pdbx_description
1 polymer ?
#
loop_
_entity_poly.entity_id
_entity_poly.type
_entity_poly.pdbx_seq_one_letter_code
_entity_poly.pdbx_strand_id
1 'polypeptide(L)'
;MIEYCHHTLYGHIKNLCSFTKKLNGRKYTVYKLTSKIRSMFIKDLYMRLKAINVNHYGINEILLSPNSKSVHLYMNDSKPLWYRIGLALSDGSILYPHNIIFTTSTSHTIDAILKGFSNAKIYLARYMVSKETGKRICAYNIVTYDPEVVDNIHKMKRENNWDKTITILKSNREYLAQFLAGVIDGDGTIDKDNIRISTSVNDPIYRIISEIFYVKYDHKRYMLRIGTKLLRDLGIISNILQHMVAYHKRDKLRKLSEKRYRFEIKNNKLHA
;
A
#
# COMPACT_ATOMS: atom_id res chain seq x y z
N MET A 1 -10.36 2.67 -11.93
CA MET A 1 -9.92 3.84 -12.73
C MET A 1 -8.73 3.51 -13.63
N ILE A 2 -7.59 3.10 -13.08
CA ILE A 2 -6.33 2.90 -13.85
C ILE A 2 -6.31 1.60 -14.68
N GLU A 3 -7.00 0.54 -14.23
CA GLU A 3 -6.99 -0.77 -14.90
C GLU A 3 -7.49 -0.75 -16.35
N TYR A 4 -8.45 0.13 -16.67
CA TYR A 4 -8.98 0.26 -18.04
C TYR A 4 -7.92 0.77 -19.03
N CYS A 5 -6.95 1.56 -18.55
CA CYS A 5 -5.87 2.09 -19.38
C CYS A 5 -4.90 0.97 -19.82
N HIS A 6 -4.86 -0.17 -19.12
CA HIS A 6 -3.95 -1.28 -19.41
C HIS A 6 -4.26 -1.96 -20.76
N HIS A 7 -5.54 -1.98 -21.15
CA HIS A 7 -5.99 -2.62 -22.38
C HIS A 7 -5.61 -1.80 -23.61
N THR A 8 -5.85 -0.48 -23.57
CA THR A 8 -5.49 0.46 -24.65
C THR A 8 -3.98 0.44 -24.91
N LEU A 9 -3.17 0.42 -23.84
CA LEU A 9 -1.72 0.38 -23.96
C LEU A 9 -1.22 -0.83 -24.75
N TYR A 10 -1.81 -2.02 -24.54
CA TYR A 10 -1.36 -3.26 -25.19
C TYR A 10 -1.37 -3.18 -26.71
N GLY A 11 -2.41 -2.57 -27.30
CA GLY A 11 -2.55 -2.41 -28.75
C GLY A 11 -1.36 -1.67 -29.38
N HIS A 12 -0.78 -0.72 -28.63
CA HIS A 12 0.35 0.09 -29.09
C HIS A 12 1.72 -0.56 -28.85
N ILE A 13 1.82 -1.51 -27.93
CA ILE A 13 3.12 -2.06 -27.50
C ILE A 13 3.37 -3.50 -27.93
N LYS A 14 2.33 -4.22 -28.39
CA LYS A 14 2.42 -5.65 -28.74
C LYS A 14 3.52 -5.99 -29.76
N ASN A 15 3.85 -5.03 -30.64
CA ASN A 15 4.85 -5.19 -31.70
C ASN A 15 6.24 -4.62 -31.34
N LEU A 16 6.45 -4.15 -30.11
CA LEU A 16 7.75 -3.60 -29.70
C LEU A 16 8.72 -4.69 -29.28
N CYS A 17 10.01 -4.33 -29.26
CA CYS A 17 11.03 -5.13 -28.60
C CYS A 17 10.60 -5.46 -27.16
N SER A 18 10.67 -6.76 -26.85
CA SER A 18 10.38 -7.31 -25.55
C SER A 18 11.45 -8.33 -25.16
N PHE A 19 11.55 -8.61 -23.87
CA PHE A 19 12.43 -9.64 -23.34
C PHE A 19 11.68 -10.49 -22.32
N THR A 20 12.16 -11.71 -22.09
CA THR A 20 11.57 -12.59 -21.07
C THR A 20 12.23 -12.32 -19.73
N LYS A 21 11.43 -12.13 -18.67
CA LYS A 21 11.91 -12.04 -17.29
C LYS A 21 11.26 -13.10 -16.42
N LYS A 22 12.05 -13.74 -15.55
CA LYS A 22 11.55 -14.64 -14.52
C LYS A 22 11.40 -13.85 -13.20
N LEU A 23 10.22 -13.88 -12.59
CA LEU A 23 9.95 -13.29 -11.28
C LEU A 23 9.26 -14.34 -10.42
N ASN A 24 9.88 -14.73 -9.30
CA ASN A 24 9.37 -15.74 -8.36
C ASN A 24 8.89 -17.02 -9.07
N GLY A 25 9.72 -17.60 -9.93
CA GLY A 25 9.39 -18.80 -10.68
C GLY A 25 8.59 -18.56 -11.97
N ARG A 26 7.78 -17.51 -12.04
CA ARG A 26 6.87 -17.22 -13.16
C ARG A 26 7.57 -16.46 -14.30
N LYS A 27 7.18 -16.75 -15.54
CA LYS A 27 7.72 -16.10 -16.74
C LYS A 27 6.83 -14.96 -17.24
N TYR A 28 7.45 -13.83 -17.57
CA TYR A 28 6.77 -12.64 -18.09
C TYR A 28 7.44 -12.16 -19.38
N THR A 29 6.64 -11.67 -20.33
CA THR A 29 7.11 -10.85 -21.43
C THR A 29 7.11 -9.40 -20.97
N VAL A 30 8.29 -8.76 -20.95
CA VAL A 30 8.47 -7.37 -20.53
C VAL A 30 8.71 -6.51 -21.77
N TYR A 31 7.87 -5.49 -21.98
CA TYR A 31 7.94 -4.62 -23.16
C TYR A 31 8.83 -3.40 -22.90
N LYS A 32 9.73 -3.09 -23.85
CA LYS A 32 10.57 -1.88 -23.77
C LYS A 32 9.76 -0.66 -24.17
N LEU A 33 9.36 0.14 -23.18
CA LEU A 33 8.57 1.33 -23.40
C LEU A 33 9.46 2.49 -23.88
N THR A 34 9.22 2.97 -25.09
CA THR A 34 9.89 4.18 -25.62
C THR A 34 9.33 5.44 -24.97
N SER A 35 10.06 6.55 -25.06
CA SER A 35 9.60 7.85 -24.57
C SER A 35 8.25 8.26 -25.19
N LYS A 36 8.09 8.07 -26.50
CA LYS A 36 6.85 8.38 -27.23
C LYS A 36 5.65 7.64 -26.67
N ILE A 37 5.82 6.35 -26.37
CA ILE A 37 4.74 5.49 -25.86
C ILE A 37 4.37 5.86 -24.44
N ARG A 38 5.34 6.13 -23.58
CA ARG A 38 5.07 6.66 -22.23
C ARG A 38 4.26 7.96 -22.33
N SER A 39 4.67 8.89 -23.20
CA SER A 39 3.96 10.15 -23.36
C SER A 39 2.53 9.98 -23.88
N MET A 40 2.31 9.11 -24.88
CA MET A 40 0.97 8.81 -25.38
C MET A 40 0.08 8.22 -24.29
N PHE A 41 0.60 7.25 -23.55
CA PHE A 41 -0.13 6.58 -22.47
C PHE A 41 -0.52 7.55 -21.35
N ILE A 42 0.40 8.40 -20.94
CA ILE A 42 0.16 9.38 -19.88
C ILE A 42 -0.84 10.45 -20.31
N LYS A 43 -0.85 10.86 -21.59
CA LYS A 43 -1.89 11.74 -22.14
C LYS A 43 -3.28 11.08 -22.06
N ASP A 44 -3.41 9.82 -22.48
CA ASP A 44 -4.69 9.09 -22.36
C ASP A 44 -5.14 8.96 -20.90
N LEU A 45 -4.20 8.62 -20.00
CA LEU A 45 -4.48 8.58 -18.56
C LEU A 45 -4.97 9.95 -18.06
N TYR A 46 -4.28 11.04 -18.38
CA TYR A 46 -4.67 12.40 -18.01
C TYR A 46 -6.08 12.74 -18.50
N MET A 47 -6.39 12.50 -19.78
CA MET A 47 -7.71 12.77 -20.35
C MET A 47 -8.81 11.99 -19.65
N ARG A 48 -8.56 10.71 -19.34
CA ARG A 48 -9.52 9.87 -18.60
C ARG A 48 -9.73 10.35 -17.18
N LEU A 49 -8.65 10.72 -16.49
CA LEU A 49 -8.74 11.24 -15.13
C LEU A 49 -9.55 12.55 -15.11
N LYS A 50 -9.35 13.45 -16.09
CA LYS A 50 -10.14 14.69 -16.24
C LYS A 50 -11.61 14.44 -16.57
N ALA A 51 -11.92 13.38 -17.31
CA ALA A 51 -13.29 13.05 -17.71
C ALA A 51 -14.13 12.41 -16.59
N ILE A 52 -13.47 11.82 -15.58
CA ILE A 52 -14.13 11.31 -14.39
C ILE A 52 -14.49 12.49 -13.48
N ASN A 53 -15.63 12.44 -12.78
CA ASN A 53 -15.96 13.44 -11.76
C ASN A 53 -14.98 13.30 -10.58
N VAL A 54 -13.83 13.97 -10.71
CA VAL A 54 -12.65 13.90 -9.83
C VAL A 54 -12.93 14.26 -8.38
N ASN A 55 -13.95 15.09 -8.14
CA ASN A 55 -14.35 15.49 -6.79
C ASN A 55 -14.86 14.29 -5.97
N HIS A 56 -15.51 13.30 -6.60
CA HIS A 56 -15.93 12.07 -5.92
C HIS A 56 -14.75 11.20 -5.43
N TYR A 57 -13.56 11.42 -5.99
CA TYR A 57 -12.35 10.70 -5.62
C TYR A 57 -11.42 11.51 -4.71
N GLY A 58 -11.85 12.71 -4.29
CA GLY A 58 -11.05 13.61 -3.46
C GLY A 58 -9.84 14.19 -4.18
N ILE A 59 -9.88 14.27 -5.51
CA ILE A 59 -8.83 14.89 -6.32
C ILE A 59 -9.22 16.36 -6.54
N ASN A 60 -8.40 17.28 -6.05
CA ASN A 60 -8.55 18.72 -6.24
C ASN A 60 -8.13 19.15 -7.65
N GLU A 61 -6.95 18.70 -8.07
CA GLU A 61 -6.34 19.14 -9.31
C GLU A 61 -5.56 18.01 -9.99
N ILE A 62 -5.58 18.05 -11.33
CA ILE A 62 -4.82 17.14 -12.18
C ILE A 62 -4.04 17.97 -13.18
N LEU A 63 -2.71 17.83 -13.16
CA LEU A 63 -1.81 18.49 -14.09
C LEU A 63 -1.03 17.46 -14.92
N LEU A 64 -0.98 17.69 -16.23
CA LEU A 64 -0.09 16.94 -17.11
C LEU A 64 1.29 17.60 -17.10
N SER A 65 2.36 16.82 -16.91
CA SER A 65 3.71 17.40 -16.97
C SER A 65 4.04 17.98 -18.35
N PRO A 66 4.92 18.99 -18.48
CA PRO A 66 5.22 19.63 -19.76
C PRO A 66 5.69 18.65 -20.85
N ASN A 67 6.49 17.65 -20.47
CA ASN A 67 6.96 16.58 -21.37
C ASN A 67 5.93 15.44 -21.59
N SER A 68 4.76 15.56 -20.98
CA SER A 68 3.67 14.57 -20.96
C SER A 68 4.09 13.18 -20.47
N LYS A 69 5.14 13.04 -19.66
CA LYS A 69 5.64 11.74 -19.16
C LYS A 69 5.10 11.35 -17.79
N SER A 70 4.37 12.24 -17.13
CA SER A 70 3.73 11.99 -15.85
C SER A 70 2.45 12.81 -15.69
N VAL A 71 1.55 12.34 -14.83
CA VAL A 71 0.41 13.12 -14.32
C VAL A 71 0.69 13.47 -12.86
N HIS A 72 0.49 14.72 -12.49
CA HIS A 72 0.48 15.18 -11.11
C HIS A 72 -0.97 15.23 -10.63
N LEU A 73 -1.19 14.69 -9.43
CA LEU A 73 -2.47 14.60 -8.76
C LEU A 73 -2.36 15.29 -7.42
N TYR A 74 -3.19 16.31 -7.23
CA TYR A 74 -3.35 17.00 -5.95
C TYR A 74 -4.66 16.55 -5.34
N MET A 75 -4.59 15.98 -4.16
CA MET A 75 -5.75 15.49 -3.41
C MET A 75 -6.20 16.55 -2.41
N ASN A 76 -7.49 16.54 -2.07
CA ASN A 76 -8.08 17.49 -1.13
C ASN A 76 -7.49 17.37 0.28
N ASP A 77 -7.11 16.16 0.67
CA ASP A 77 -6.60 15.86 1.99
C ASP A 77 -5.59 14.71 1.93
N SER A 78 -4.78 14.60 2.98
CA SER A 78 -3.84 13.50 3.20
C SER A 78 -4.25 12.71 4.44
N LYS A 79 -3.83 11.45 4.51
CA LYS A 79 -4.06 10.66 5.73
C LYS A 79 -3.19 11.19 6.88
N PRO A 80 -3.56 10.91 8.15
CA PRO A 80 -2.75 11.25 9.30
C PRO A 80 -1.31 10.77 9.18
N LEU A 81 -0.37 11.49 9.83
CA LEU A 81 1.07 11.24 9.74
C LEU A 81 1.44 9.77 9.94
N TRP A 82 0.92 9.12 10.98
CA TRP A 82 1.27 7.73 11.29
C TRP A 82 0.83 6.74 10.22
N TYR A 83 -0.32 6.97 9.56
CA TYR A 83 -0.73 6.19 8.40
C TYR A 83 0.27 6.35 7.25
N ARG A 84 0.65 7.60 6.94
CA ARG A 84 1.62 7.89 5.87
C ARG A 84 2.99 7.27 6.15
N ILE A 85 3.48 7.32 7.39
CA ILE A 85 4.71 6.66 7.83
C ILE A 85 4.60 5.14 7.66
N GLY A 86 3.50 4.52 8.13
CA GLY A 86 3.28 3.08 8.01
C GLY A 86 3.27 2.63 6.55
N LEU A 87 2.58 3.37 5.69
CA LEU A 87 2.52 3.11 4.26
C LEU A 87 3.90 3.27 3.60
N ALA A 88 4.61 4.36 3.88
CA ALA A 88 5.94 4.66 3.34
C ALA A 88 7.01 3.64 3.76
N LEU A 89 6.97 3.14 4.99
CA LEU A 89 7.88 2.08 5.43
C LEU A 89 7.54 0.73 4.78
N SER A 90 6.27 0.49 4.43
CA SER A 90 5.82 -0.82 3.94
C SER A 90 6.04 -1.05 2.45
N ASP A 91 5.76 -0.04 1.62
CA ASP A 91 5.80 -0.18 0.15
C ASP A 91 6.56 0.99 -0.52
N GLY A 92 7.08 1.92 0.28
CA GLY A 92 7.77 3.12 -0.17
C GLY A 92 9.28 3.00 -0.13
N SER A 93 9.94 3.78 -0.98
CA SER A 93 11.39 4.02 -0.93
C SER A 93 11.64 5.52 -0.82
N ILE A 94 12.38 5.91 0.21
CA ILE A 94 12.71 7.32 0.46
C ILE A 94 13.74 7.80 -0.56
N LEU A 95 13.44 8.91 -1.24
CA LEU A 95 14.31 9.60 -2.18
C LEU A 95 14.66 10.98 -1.63
N TYR A 96 15.94 11.35 -1.68
CA TYR A 96 16.39 12.66 -1.24
C TYR A 96 15.83 13.78 -2.14
N PRO A 97 15.48 14.98 -1.60
CA PRO A 97 15.48 15.33 -0.17
C PRO A 97 14.21 14.95 0.59
N HIS A 98 13.04 14.99 -0.05
CA HIS A 98 11.74 14.83 0.64
C HIS A 98 10.72 14.05 -0.20
N ASN A 99 11.19 13.16 -1.07
CA ASN A 99 10.32 12.39 -1.95
C ASN A 99 10.21 10.95 -1.46
N ILE A 100 9.08 10.32 -1.75
CA ILE A 100 8.87 8.89 -1.51
C ILE A 100 8.40 8.30 -2.84
N ILE A 101 9.10 7.26 -3.33
CA ILE A 101 8.68 6.54 -4.53
C ILE A 101 8.07 5.20 -4.14
N PHE A 102 6.89 4.96 -4.69
CA PHE A 102 6.20 3.68 -4.63
C PHE A 102 6.19 3.08 -6.04
N THR A 103 6.32 1.76 -6.14
CA THR A 103 6.21 1.06 -7.43
C THR A 103 5.20 -0.07 -7.34
N THR A 104 4.02 0.13 -7.91
CA THR A 104 2.94 -0.85 -7.79
C THR A 104 2.17 -1.06 -9.09
N SER A 105 1.53 -2.22 -9.21
CA SER A 105 0.60 -2.55 -10.29
C SER A 105 -0.81 -2.83 -9.78
N THR A 106 -1.04 -2.69 -8.47
CA THR A 106 -2.31 -3.00 -7.81
C THR A 106 -3.11 -1.71 -7.59
N SER A 107 -4.33 -1.69 -8.12
CA SER A 107 -5.24 -0.54 -8.05
C SER A 107 -5.47 -0.04 -6.62
N HIS A 108 -5.71 -0.95 -5.67
CA HIS A 108 -5.92 -0.59 -4.27
C HIS A 108 -4.70 0.03 -3.58
N THR A 109 -3.49 -0.36 -3.96
CA THR A 109 -2.26 0.25 -3.41
C THR A 109 -2.05 1.63 -4.02
N ILE A 110 -2.35 1.80 -5.32
CA ILE A 110 -2.38 3.13 -5.94
C ILE A 110 -3.36 4.04 -5.19
N ASP A 111 -4.58 3.56 -4.90
CA ASP A 111 -5.57 4.34 -4.15
C ASP A 111 -5.09 4.67 -2.73
N ALA A 112 -4.42 3.72 -2.06
CA ALA A 112 -3.85 3.93 -0.73
C ALA A 112 -2.74 4.99 -0.72
N ILE A 113 -1.88 5.02 -1.75
CA ILE A 113 -0.84 6.03 -1.93
C ILE A 113 -1.47 7.38 -2.22
N LEU A 114 -2.41 7.45 -3.18
CA LEU A 114 -3.05 8.71 -3.54
C LEU A 114 -3.84 9.29 -2.37
N LYS A 115 -4.66 8.51 -1.67
CA LYS A 115 -5.37 9.04 -0.49
C LYS A 115 -4.45 9.24 0.71
N GLY A 116 -3.34 8.52 0.75
CA GLY A 116 -2.32 8.68 1.78
C GLY A 116 -1.65 10.04 1.71
N PHE A 117 -1.25 10.46 0.51
CA PHE A 117 -0.41 11.64 0.27
C PHE A 117 -1.14 12.67 -0.59
N SER A 118 -1.14 13.93 -0.17
CA SER A 118 -1.87 15.00 -0.87
C SER A 118 -1.30 15.39 -2.24
N ASN A 119 -0.04 15.06 -2.52
CA ASN A 119 0.65 15.41 -3.76
C ASN A 119 1.37 14.19 -4.32
N ALA A 120 0.93 13.73 -5.50
CA ALA A 120 1.45 12.53 -6.13
C ALA A 120 1.70 12.71 -7.62
N LYS A 121 2.90 12.32 -8.07
CA LYS A 121 3.30 12.25 -9.46
C LYS A 121 3.32 10.80 -9.93
N ILE A 122 2.41 10.44 -10.83
CA ILE A 122 2.31 9.09 -11.40
C ILE A 122 2.96 9.04 -12.79
N TYR A 123 3.74 8.00 -13.04
CA TYR A 123 4.18 7.65 -14.39
C TYR A 123 4.32 6.15 -14.61
N LEU A 124 4.28 5.74 -15.89
CA LEU A 124 4.40 4.35 -16.29
C LEU A 124 5.84 3.85 -16.15
N ALA A 125 6.06 2.92 -15.23
CA ALA A 125 7.37 2.32 -14.99
C ALA A 125 7.65 1.18 -15.98
N ARG A 126 6.72 0.21 -16.05
CA ARG A 126 6.91 -1.05 -16.78
C ARG A 126 5.58 -1.65 -17.19
N TYR A 127 5.59 -2.35 -18.33
CA TYR A 127 4.47 -3.15 -18.81
C TYR A 127 4.92 -4.58 -19.03
N MET A 128 4.16 -5.52 -18.47
CA MET A 128 4.47 -6.94 -18.50
C MET A 128 3.21 -7.75 -18.83
N VAL A 129 3.40 -8.88 -19.48
CA VAL A 129 2.35 -9.88 -19.72
C VAL A 129 2.79 -11.21 -19.16
N SER A 130 1.98 -11.83 -18.31
CA SER A 130 2.24 -13.19 -17.84
C SER A 130 2.21 -14.16 -19.02
N LYS A 131 3.27 -14.96 -19.20
CA LYS A 131 3.28 -16.00 -20.24
C LYS A 131 2.35 -17.17 -19.91
N GLU A 132 2.03 -17.36 -18.63
CA GLU A 132 1.15 -18.45 -18.17
C GLU A 132 -0.32 -18.10 -18.30
N THR A 133 -0.72 -16.88 -17.89
CA THR A 133 -2.13 -16.50 -17.80
C THR A 133 -2.57 -15.47 -18.84
N GLY A 134 -1.64 -14.92 -19.62
CA GLY A 134 -1.93 -13.78 -20.51
C GLY A 134 -2.26 -12.48 -19.76
N LYS A 135 -2.22 -12.47 -18.42
CA LYS A 135 -2.58 -11.31 -17.61
C LYS A 135 -1.63 -10.15 -17.91
N ARG A 136 -2.23 -9.01 -18.27
CA ARG A 136 -1.57 -7.73 -18.51
C ARG A 136 -1.32 -7.02 -17.18
N ILE A 137 -0.09 -6.57 -16.98
CA ILE A 137 0.36 -5.95 -15.73
C ILE A 137 1.06 -4.63 -16.09
N CYS A 138 0.46 -3.54 -15.67
CA CYS A 138 1.00 -2.20 -15.80
C CYS A 138 1.49 -1.77 -14.42
N ALA A 139 2.79 -1.57 -14.25
CA ALA A 139 3.31 -1.03 -13.00
C ALA A 139 3.63 0.46 -13.15
N TYR A 140 3.22 1.21 -12.14
CA TYR A 140 3.34 2.64 -12.03
C TYR A 140 4.37 2.97 -10.97
N ASN A 141 5.17 3.98 -11.25
CA ASN A 141 5.89 4.69 -10.22
C ASN A 141 5.03 5.86 -9.76
N ILE A 142 4.85 6.00 -8.46
CA ILE A 142 4.15 7.11 -7.82
C ILE A 142 5.15 7.79 -6.90
N VAL A 143 5.48 9.04 -7.20
CA VAL A 143 6.39 9.85 -6.40
C VAL A 143 5.57 10.87 -5.64
N THR A 144 5.66 10.84 -4.32
CA THR A 144 5.00 11.80 -3.43
C THR A 144 6.04 12.69 -2.79
N TYR A 145 5.67 13.94 -2.53
CA TYR A 145 6.50 14.90 -1.79
C TYR A 145 5.92 15.04 -0.38
N ASP A 146 6.71 14.65 0.63
CA ASP A 146 6.26 14.64 2.02
C ASP A 146 7.44 14.82 2.98
N PRO A 147 7.86 16.07 3.26
CA PRO A 147 8.97 16.37 4.15
C PRO A 147 8.77 15.80 5.55
N GLU A 148 7.55 15.90 6.08
CA GLU A 148 7.22 15.46 7.44
C GLU A 148 7.45 13.96 7.62
N VAL A 149 6.97 13.14 6.68
CA VAL A 149 7.17 11.68 6.72
C VAL A 149 8.65 11.32 6.52
N VAL A 150 9.30 11.95 5.54
CA VAL A 150 10.72 11.68 5.22
C VAL A 150 11.62 12.04 6.40
N ASP A 151 11.40 13.19 7.04
CA ASP A 151 12.17 13.63 8.20
C ASP A 151 11.95 12.72 9.41
N ASN A 152 10.70 12.29 9.67
CA ASN A 152 10.41 11.33 10.74
C ASN A 152 11.13 10.00 10.50
N ILE A 153 11.05 9.44 9.29
CA ILE A 153 11.74 8.18 8.95
C ILE A 153 13.26 8.35 9.02
N HIS A 154 13.80 9.50 8.61
CA HIS A 154 15.22 9.77 8.73
C HIS A 154 15.69 9.89 10.17
N LYS A 155 14.93 10.56 11.05
CA LYS A 155 15.22 10.64 12.49
C LYS A 155 15.22 9.25 13.12
N MET A 156 14.20 8.43 12.80
CA MET A 156 14.13 7.03 13.24
C MET A 156 15.38 6.24 12.83
N LYS A 157 15.83 6.36 11.57
CA LYS A 157 16.98 5.63 11.02
C LYS A 157 18.34 6.12 11.55
N ARG A 158 18.59 7.44 11.52
CA ARG A 158 19.91 8.02 11.81
C ARG A 158 20.21 8.13 13.30
N GLU A 159 19.20 8.45 14.10
CA GLU A 159 19.37 8.68 15.54
C GLU A 159 19.08 7.39 16.35
N ASN A 160 18.88 6.25 15.69
CA ASN A 160 18.38 5.00 16.28
C ASN A 160 17.12 5.23 17.15
N ASN A 161 16.28 6.20 16.77
CA ASN A 161 15.14 6.68 17.55
C ASN A 161 13.90 5.77 17.45
N TRP A 162 14.13 4.49 17.14
CA TRP A 162 13.10 3.48 17.01
C TRP A 162 12.41 3.22 18.34
N ASP A 163 13.14 3.23 19.46
CA ASP A 163 12.57 2.93 20.77
C ASP A 163 11.58 4.02 21.22
N LYS A 164 11.89 5.29 20.91
CA LYS A 164 10.95 6.41 21.12
C LYS A 164 9.71 6.27 20.25
N THR A 165 9.89 5.89 18.99
CA THR A 165 8.78 5.64 18.05
C THR A 165 7.87 4.52 18.55
N ILE A 166 8.46 3.40 18.98
CA ILE A 166 7.75 2.28 19.57
C ILE A 166 7.00 2.72 20.83
N THR A 167 7.63 3.51 21.70
CA THR A 167 7.02 4.04 22.93
C THR A 167 5.80 4.90 22.61
N ILE A 168 5.90 5.80 21.61
CA ILE A 168 4.78 6.63 21.15
C ILE A 168 3.63 5.77 20.62
N LEU A 169 3.93 4.75 19.81
CA LEU A 169 2.92 3.84 19.27
C LEU A 169 2.28 2.97 20.37
N LYS A 170 3.05 2.50 21.35
CA LYS A 170 2.52 1.74 22.50
C LYS A 170 1.59 2.57 23.38
N SER A 171 1.91 3.84 23.61
CA SER A 171 1.14 4.72 24.50
C SER A 171 -0.10 5.34 23.84
N ASN A 172 -0.15 5.38 22.50
CA ASN A 172 -1.26 5.98 21.77
C ASN A 172 -1.91 4.97 20.81
N ARG A 173 -3.05 4.42 21.23
CA ARG A 173 -3.84 3.44 20.46
C ARG A 173 -4.24 3.97 19.08
N GLU A 174 -4.54 5.26 18.97
CA GLU A 174 -4.98 5.88 17.73
C GLU A 174 -3.83 5.99 16.72
N TYR A 175 -2.65 6.39 17.18
CA TYR A 175 -1.44 6.41 16.35
C TYR A 175 -1.03 5.01 15.90
N LEU A 176 -1.13 4.02 16.78
CA LEU A 176 -0.90 2.61 16.44
C LEU A 176 -1.89 2.12 15.38
N ALA A 177 -3.17 2.47 15.50
CA ALA A 177 -4.20 2.09 14.54
C ALA A 177 -3.95 2.73 13.15
N GLN A 178 -3.60 4.01 13.12
CA GLN A 178 -3.22 4.72 11.90
C GLN A 178 -2.00 4.07 11.24
N PHE A 179 -0.94 3.82 12.02
CA PHE A 179 0.29 3.17 11.56
C PHE A 179 0.00 1.78 10.96
N LEU A 180 -0.75 0.94 11.68
CA LEU A 180 -1.11 -0.39 11.20
C LEU A 180 -1.98 -0.33 9.95
N ALA A 181 -2.92 0.61 9.85
CA ALA A 181 -3.72 0.77 8.64
C ALA A 181 -2.84 1.09 7.42
N GLY A 182 -1.86 1.98 7.57
CA GLY A 182 -0.88 2.28 6.51
C GLY A 182 -0.07 1.07 6.08
N VAL A 183 0.49 0.32 7.06
CA VAL A 183 1.25 -0.91 6.78
C VAL A 183 0.38 -1.98 6.12
N ILE A 184 -0.87 -2.13 6.55
CA ILE A 184 -1.79 -3.13 6.00
C ILE A 184 -2.17 -2.79 4.57
N ASP A 185 -2.44 -1.52 4.28
CA ASP A 185 -2.84 -1.10 2.94
C ASP A 185 -1.70 -1.21 1.93
N GLY A 186 -0.45 -0.97 2.33
CA GLY A 186 0.74 -1.26 1.54
C GLY A 186 0.93 -2.77 1.34
N ASP A 187 1.52 -3.44 2.32
CA ASP A 187 2.03 -4.81 2.18
C ASP A 187 1.26 -5.88 2.97
N GLY A 188 0.19 -5.48 3.68
CA GLY A 188 -0.64 -6.39 4.46
C GLY A 188 -1.55 -7.28 3.62
N THR A 189 -1.71 -8.52 4.08
CA THR A 189 -2.75 -9.47 3.63
C THR A 189 -3.51 -10.03 4.82
N ILE A 190 -4.83 -10.16 4.68
CA ILE A 190 -5.70 -10.63 5.76
C ILE A 190 -6.16 -12.05 5.47
N ASP A 191 -5.79 -12.96 6.38
CA ASP A 191 -6.21 -14.36 6.41
C ASP A 191 -7.32 -14.58 7.44
N LYS A 192 -7.76 -15.83 7.61
CA LYS A 192 -8.86 -16.22 8.51
C LYS A 192 -8.68 -15.80 9.97
N ASP A 193 -7.44 -15.74 10.46
CA ASP A 193 -7.14 -15.50 11.88
C ASP A 193 -5.94 -14.56 12.09
N ASN A 194 -5.32 -14.06 11.02
CA ASN A 194 -4.10 -13.26 11.12
C ASN A 194 -4.08 -12.14 10.07
N ILE A 195 -3.45 -11.04 10.45
CA ILE A 195 -2.90 -10.05 9.52
C ILE A 195 -1.46 -10.49 9.22
N ARG A 196 -1.14 -10.69 7.95
CA ARG A 196 0.19 -11.07 7.46
C ARG A 196 0.84 -9.86 6.82
N ILE A 197 2.08 -9.57 7.19
CA ILE A 197 2.86 -8.46 6.63
C ILE A 197 4.16 -9.08 6.10
N SER A 198 4.42 -8.88 4.80
CA SER A 198 5.67 -9.31 4.19
C SER A 198 6.75 -8.31 4.62
N THR A 199 7.77 -8.76 5.34
CA THR A 199 8.81 -7.89 5.87
C THR A 199 10.03 -8.73 6.27
N SER A 200 11.22 -8.16 6.16
CA SER A 200 12.46 -8.83 6.59
C SER A 200 12.77 -8.55 8.05
N VAL A 201 13.56 -9.38 8.72
CA VAL A 201 13.98 -9.13 10.12
C VAL A 201 14.81 -7.85 10.30
N ASN A 202 15.43 -7.36 9.22
CA ASN A 202 16.23 -6.12 9.20
C ASN A 202 15.37 -4.89 8.84
N ASP A 203 14.09 -5.10 8.56
CA ASP A 203 13.16 -4.03 8.22
C ASP A 203 12.66 -3.33 9.48
N PRO A 204 12.58 -1.99 9.51
CA PRO A 204 12.00 -1.27 10.64
C PRO A 204 10.58 -1.70 11.02
N ILE A 205 9.76 -2.13 10.06
CA ILE A 205 8.41 -2.62 10.33
C ILE A 205 8.45 -3.88 11.20
N TYR A 206 9.38 -4.79 10.91
CA TYR A 206 9.55 -5.99 11.74
C TYR A 206 9.85 -5.59 13.18
N ARG A 207 10.86 -4.73 13.41
CA ARG A 207 11.25 -4.25 14.74
C ARG A 207 10.07 -3.59 15.47
N ILE A 208 9.38 -2.65 14.83
CA ILE A 208 8.27 -1.93 15.46
C ILE A 208 7.16 -2.91 15.87
N ILE A 209 6.73 -3.78 14.95
CA ILE A 209 5.57 -4.63 15.19
C ILE A 209 5.90 -5.76 16.19
N SER A 210 7.10 -6.34 16.14
CA SER A 210 7.50 -7.39 17.08
C SER A 210 7.68 -6.88 18.52
N GLU A 211 8.02 -5.61 18.67
CA GLU A 211 8.15 -4.96 19.98
C GLU A 211 6.80 -4.59 20.60
N ILE A 212 5.79 -4.31 19.76
CA ILE A 212 4.45 -3.92 20.21
C ILE A 212 3.57 -5.14 20.47
N PHE A 213 3.69 -6.18 19.64
CA PHE A 213 2.82 -7.34 19.69
C PHE A 213 3.61 -8.64 19.80
N TYR A 214 3.00 -9.62 20.46
CA TYR A 214 3.43 -11.00 20.30
C TYR A 214 3.07 -11.51 18.90
N VAL A 215 4.08 -11.76 18.07
CA VAL A 215 3.92 -12.10 16.65
C VAL A 215 4.63 -13.39 16.28
N LYS A 216 4.10 -14.10 15.28
CA LYS A 216 4.79 -15.24 14.67
C LYS A 216 5.49 -14.80 13.40
N TYR A 217 6.77 -15.12 13.26
CA TYR A 217 7.55 -14.85 12.06
C TYR A 217 7.89 -16.13 11.29
N ASP A 218 7.70 -16.11 9.97
CA ASP A 218 8.09 -17.18 9.05
C ASP A 218 9.32 -16.74 8.25
N HIS A 219 10.51 -17.21 8.67
CA HIS A 219 11.78 -16.87 8.04
C HIS A 219 11.87 -17.30 6.58
N LYS A 220 11.20 -18.40 6.19
CA LYS A 220 11.24 -18.90 4.81
C LYS A 220 10.46 -18.01 3.85
N ARG A 221 9.45 -17.29 4.38
CA ARG A 221 8.55 -16.45 3.60
C ARG A 221 8.72 -14.95 3.85
N TYR A 222 9.63 -14.56 4.74
CA TYR A 222 9.81 -13.18 5.21
C TYR A 222 8.48 -12.56 5.61
N MET A 223 7.79 -13.21 6.55
CA MET A 223 6.38 -12.90 6.83
C MET A 223 6.10 -12.87 8.32
N LEU A 224 5.66 -11.70 8.80
CA LEU A 224 5.18 -11.47 10.15
C LEU A 224 3.66 -11.71 10.21
N ARG A 225 3.19 -12.34 11.28
CA ARG A 225 1.76 -12.62 11.52
C ARG A 225 1.31 -12.06 12.86
N ILE A 226 0.32 -11.16 12.80
CA ILE A 226 -0.37 -10.61 13.97
C ILE A 226 -1.72 -11.30 14.11
N GLY A 227 -1.96 -11.93 15.25
CA GLY A 227 -3.22 -12.62 15.52
C GLY A 227 -4.40 -11.65 15.62
N THR A 228 -5.48 -11.89 14.88
CA THR A 228 -6.66 -11.02 14.93
C THR A 228 -7.40 -11.13 16.25
N LYS A 229 -7.22 -12.24 17.00
CA LYS A 229 -7.67 -12.36 18.39
C LYS A 229 -7.02 -11.29 19.27
N LEU A 230 -5.69 -11.18 19.24
CA LEU A 230 -4.95 -10.16 19.99
C LEU A 230 -5.45 -8.75 19.66
N LEU A 231 -5.63 -8.45 18.37
CA LEU A 231 -6.12 -7.13 17.94
C LEU A 231 -7.57 -6.85 18.37
N ARG A 232 -8.42 -7.88 18.47
CA ARG A 232 -9.78 -7.75 19.03
C ARG A 232 -9.74 -7.50 20.53
N ASP A 233 -8.93 -8.28 21.26
CA ASP A 233 -8.82 -8.18 22.72
C ASP A 233 -8.26 -6.80 23.13
N LEU A 234 -7.40 -6.21 22.29
CA LEU A 234 -6.90 -4.83 22.44
C LEU A 234 -7.88 -3.74 21.97
N GLY A 235 -9.01 -4.12 21.35
CA GLY A 235 -10.02 -3.18 20.84
C GLY A 235 -9.53 -2.25 19.74
N ILE A 236 -8.47 -2.62 19.00
CA ILE A 236 -7.83 -1.71 18.02
C ILE A 236 -8.36 -1.92 16.58
N ILE A 237 -9.01 -3.05 16.30
CA ILE A 237 -9.51 -3.34 14.94
C ILE A 237 -10.47 -2.25 14.44
N SER A 238 -11.41 -1.79 15.27
CA SER A 238 -12.35 -0.71 14.91
C SER A 238 -11.62 0.56 14.48
N ASN A 239 -10.55 0.94 15.17
CA ASN A 239 -9.76 2.13 14.85
C ASN A 239 -8.97 1.91 13.55
N ILE A 240 -8.37 0.73 13.34
CA ILE A 240 -7.70 0.41 12.08
C ILE A 240 -8.67 0.57 10.91
N LEU A 241 -9.89 0.05 11.03
CA LEU A 241 -10.92 0.12 10.00
C LEU A 241 -11.30 1.56 9.62
N GLN A 242 -11.19 2.54 10.52
CA GLN A 242 -11.49 3.94 10.22
C GLN A 242 -10.45 4.56 9.28
N HIS A 243 -9.21 4.09 9.36
CA HIS A 243 -8.09 4.66 8.60
C HIS A 243 -7.83 3.97 7.27
N MET A 244 -8.16 2.69 7.15
CA MET A 244 -7.92 1.90 5.94
C MET A 244 -8.61 2.46 4.69
N VAL A 245 -7.86 2.51 3.61
CA VAL A 245 -8.27 2.88 2.25
C VAL A 245 -8.67 1.64 1.45
N ALA A 246 -7.95 0.53 1.57
CA ALA A 246 -8.20 -0.65 0.74
C ALA A 246 -9.48 -1.38 1.17
N TYR A 247 -10.61 -1.06 0.53
CA TYR A 247 -11.95 -1.55 0.88
C TYR A 247 -12.02 -3.08 1.05
N HIS A 248 -11.43 -3.85 0.13
CA HIS A 248 -11.45 -5.31 0.20
C HIS A 248 -10.67 -5.87 1.42
N LYS A 249 -9.61 -5.19 1.88
CA LYS A 249 -8.89 -5.55 3.11
C LYS A 249 -9.73 -5.12 4.33
N ARG A 250 -10.27 -3.90 4.30
CA ARG A 250 -11.17 -3.36 5.34
C ARG A 250 -12.36 -4.29 5.61
N ASP A 251 -13.04 -4.76 4.56
CA ASP A 251 -14.16 -5.69 4.66
C ASP A 251 -13.78 -7.03 5.28
N LYS A 252 -12.64 -7.59 4.89
CA LYS A 252 -12.12 -8.82 5.49
C LYS A 252 -11.84 -8.62 6.97
N LEU A 253 -11.21 -7.51 7.34
CA LEU A 253 -10.89 -7.21 8.73
C LEU A 253 -12.15 -6.99 9.58
N ARG A 254 -13.17 -6.29 9.05
CA ARG A 254 -14.47 -6.09 9.71
C ARG A 254 -15.16 -7.41 10.01
N LYS A 255 -15.19 -8.33 9.05
CA LYS A 255 -15.75 -9.69 9.27
C LYS A 255 -15.02 -10.44 10.38
N LEU A 256 -13.73 -10.16 10.60
CA LEU A 256 -12.94 -10.77 11.67
C LEU A 256 -13.15 -10.13 13.04
N SER A 257 -13.53 -8.84 13.11
CA SER A 257 -13.95 -8.23 14.38
C SER A 257 -15.30 -8.78 14.86
N GLU A 258 -16.19 -9.13 13.94
CA GLU A 258 -17.54 -9.64 14.24
C GLU A 258 -17.57 -11.16 14.48
N LYS A 259 -16.45 -11.85 14.29
CA LYS A 259 -16.36 -13.31 14.42
C LYS A 259 -16.55 -13.72 15.88
N ARG A 260 -17.72 -14.29 16.20
CA ARG A 260 -18.01 -14.91 17.50
C ARG A 260 -17.00 -16.01 17.82
N TYR A 261 -16.57 -16.09 19.08
CA TYR A 261 -15.74 -17.18 19.57
C TYR A 261 -16.50 -18.51 19.39
N ARG A 262 -15.90 -19.48 18.70
CA ARG A 262 -16.53 -20.80 18.45
C ARG A 262 -16.74 -21.62 19.74
N PHE A 263 -16.24 -21.16 20.88
CA PHE A 263 -16.37 -21.81 22.18
C PHE A 263 -16.52 -20.75 23.28
N GLU A 264 -17.68 -20.11 23.36
CA GLU A 264 -18.21 -19.76 24.68
C GLU A 264 -18.88 -21.02 25.19
N ILE A 265 -18.20 -21.76 26.06
CA ILE A 265 -18.87 -22.78 26.87
C ILE A 265 -19.92 -22.02 27.67
N LYS A 266 -21.19 -22.23 27.34
CA LYS A 266 -22.29 -21.82 28.20
C LYS A 266 -22.10 -22.55 29.52
N ASN A 267 -21.48 -21.90 30.51
CA ASN A 267 -21.62 -22.27 31.91
C ASN A 267 -23.06 -21.97 32.33
N ASN A 268 -24.00 -22.76 31.83
CA ASN A 268 -25.37 -22.77 32.32
C ASN A 268 -25.49 -23.95 33.29
N LYS A 269 -25.44 -23.60 34.58
CA LYS A 269 -26.18 -24.20 35.69
C LYS A 269 -25.97 -25.69 35.94
N LEU A 270 -25.08 -25.99 36.89
CA LEU A 270 -25.29 -27.08 37.84
C LEU A 270 -25.66 -26.46 39.20
N HIS A 271 -26.92 -26.06 39.29
CA HIS A 271 -27.65 -25.99 40.55
C HIS A 271 -29.06 -26.49 40.23
N ALA A 272 -29.22 -27.80 40.38
CA ALA A 272 -30.45 -28.51 40.72
C ALA A 272 -30.03 -29.83 41.35
#